data_AF-A0AAD8NR70-F1
#
_entry.id   AF-A0AAD8NR70-F1
#
_cell.length_a   1.000
_cell.length_b   1.000
_cell.length_c   1.000
_cell.angle_alpha   90.00
_cell.angle_beta   90.00
_cell.angle_gamma   90.00
#
_symmetry.space_group_name_H-M   'P 1'
#
loop_
_entity.id
_entity.type
_entity.pdbx_description
1 polymer ?
#
loop_
_entity_poly.entity_id
_entity_poly.type
_entity_poly.pdbx_seq_one_letter_code
_entity_poly.pdbx_strand_id
1 'polypeptide(L)'
;MKSANILLDDKWSAKVSDFGLSIMGPANEQHSVVVTNPVGTYGYCDPQYVMTHTLTKESDVYSFGVVLFEVLCGTLCCTYRANGVVEKNFVPMWIESYKQNKLDDIIFKDPTIQPIDQCALETFSDIAYRCLTESREDRPKMAEVVTELETAYEIQELSEWMHPFDYEEMTKTAYPRLNYKSKGELGRLLLKGVLLNDGNTWFSLNKNREHCVMISFAECLDSAPSEFTSKKSRFVVGPYQYENGRVKTHVKTQFLTPLITYAVNLVFKFRRIVNKTGCPELVRLKYKLQGETESSIAYLADERKDGWWMCELYQFTSQDHRTIDLEIIFDGFHGYHYFGNAIEVEGIEFRPLEKVEHKDEDQPISDSDANWEEKLPVDYEDMLKWSKNSMQWTTKKEAYSIMRKGFLINDGQEWLSLDKNGKKCYMLSARVAGSSGVSRSVESVMLPVPESRFGEAIECHSWELSIDGYIKLQLVSSQTTYASYLIYKLPKDQSEFEAPILVKYKVYDSCYIYLVNPQTPIIRPNADQNTHNPLNMPKIKGVPQQRNDGWMEVQIWEFRSARTAETILLHLYLKSCATKKFKGLIVEGVEFRPTDTNKLFGEAGNLKQHMQALICL
;
A
#
# COMPACT_ATOMS: atom_id res chain seq x y z
N MET A 1 -6.38 -33.58 -16.27
CA MET A 1 -6.61 -33.08 -14.89
C MET A 1 -7.90 -33.68 -14.31
N LYS A 2 -8.05 -33.84 -12.98
CA LYS A 2 -9.28 -34.32 -12.30
C LYS A 2 -9.31 -33.88 -10.83
N SER A 3 -10.49 -33.88 -10.19
CA SER A 3 -10.65 -33.49 -8.77
C SER A 3 -9.77 -34.32 -7.82
N ALA A 4 -9.70 -35.64 -8.01
CA ALA A 4 -8.84 -36.52 -7.19
C ALA A 4 -7.33 -36.19 -7.25
N ASN A 5 -6.89 -35.41 -8.24
CA ASN A 5 -5.49 -34.99 -8.38
C ASN A 5 -5.27 -33.58 -7.81
N ILE A 6 -6.30 -32.93 -7.26
CA ILE A 6 -6.21 -31.65 -6.55
C ILE A 6 -6.25 -31.96 -5.05
N LEU A 7 -5.10 -31.84 -4.39
CA LEU A 7 -4.96 -32.07 -2.96
C LEU A 7 -5.17 -30.77 -2.20
N LEU A 8 -5.77 -30.86 -1.02
CA LEU A 8 -5.94 -29.74 -0.09
C LEU A 8 -5.02 -29.95 1.11
N ASP A 9 -4.29 -28.92 1.53
CA ASP A 9 -3.50 -28.96 2.76
C ASP A 9 -4.32 -28.59 4.00
N ASP A 10 -3.66 -28.51 5.17
CA ASP A 10 -4.27 -28.14 6.46
C ASP A 10 -4.91 -26.75 6.46
N LYS A 11 -4.53 -25.91 5.50
CA LYS A 11 -5.07 -24.58 5.27
C LYS A 11 -6.01 -24.55 4.07
N TRP A 12 -6.53 -25.70 3.64
CA TRP A 12 -7.41 -25.81 2.48
C TRP A 12 -6.83 -25.20 1.20
N SER A 13 -5.50 -25.07 1.11
CA SER A 13 -4.85 -24.57 -0.10
C SER A 13 -4.72 -25.70 -1.12
N ALA A 14 -5.28 -25.49 -2.31
CA ALA A 14 -5.26 -26.46 -3.39
C ALA A 14 -3.87 -26.62 -4.03
N LYS A 15 -3.46 -27.87 -4.28
CA LYS A 15 -2.21 -28.24 -4.94
C LYS A 15 -2.46 -29.33 -5.97
N VAL A 16 -2.04 -29.08 -7.21
CA VAL A 16 -2.09 -30.08 -8.28
C VAL A 16 -1.04 -31.16 -8.05
N SER A 17 -1.43 -32.41 -8.19
CA SER A 17 -0.61 -33.60 -8.00
C SER A 17 -0.75 -34.57 -9.19
N ASP A 18 -0.01 -35.68 -9.15
CA ASP A 18 -0.04 -36.75 -10.15
C ASP A 18 0.26 -36.27 -11.59
N PHE A 19 1.54 -35.99 -11.81
CA PHE A 19 2.10 -35.58 -13.11
C PHE A 19 2.49 -36.79 -14.00
N GLY A 20 2.03 -38.01 -13.69
CA GLY A 20 2.45 -39.23 -14.38
C GLY A 20 2.08 -39.28 -15.87
N LEU A 21 1.07 -38.50 -16.28
CA LEU A 21 0.65 -38.34 -17.68
C LEU A 21 1.01 -36.97 -18.26
N SER A 22 1.80 -36.15 -17.55
CA SER A 22 2.19 -34.83 -18.03
C SER A 22 3.23 -34.94 -19.16
N ILE A 23 3.09 -34.09 -20.18
CA ILE A 23 4.02 -34.02 -21.32
C ILE A 23 4.64 -32.63 -21.38
N MET A 24 5.97 -32.57 -21.51
CA MET A 24 6.68 -31.31 -21.70
C MET A 24 6.51 -30.82 -23.14
N GLY A 25 6.03 -29.59 -23.31
CA GLY A 25 5.97 -28.89 -24.59
C GLY A 25 6.97 -27.73 -24.67
N PRO A 26 7.28 -27.24 -25.88
CA PRO A 26 8.14 -26.06 -26.05
C PRO A 26 7.53 -24.81 -25.40
N ALA A 27 8.29 -24.16 -24.51
CA ALA A 27 7.81 -23.04 -23.68
C ALA A 27 7.41 -21.78 -24.46
N ASN A 28 7.93 -21.61 -25.69
CA ASN A 28 7.77 -20.39 -26.49
C ASN A 28 6.71 -20.49 -27.59
N GLU A 29 6.00 -21.63 -27.72
CA GLU A 29 4.95 -21.79 -28.72
C GLU A 29 3.56 -21.59 -28.08
N GLN A 30 2.81 -20.63 -28.61
CA GLN A 30 1.43 -20.38 -28.18
C GLN A 30 0.53 -21.59 -28.49
N HIS A 31 0.79 -22.29 -29.59
CA HIS A 31 0.06 -23.48 -30.05
C HIS A 31 0.98 -24.71 -30.02
N SER A 32 1.18 -25.30 -28.84
CA SER A 32 1.90 -26.57 -28.72
C SER A 32 0.93 -27.72 -28.95
N VAL A 33 1.10 -28.43 -30.07
CA VAL A 33 0.30 -29.60 -30.43
C VAL A 33 1.14 -30.85 -30.23
N VAL A 34 0.64 -31.80 -29.43
CA VAL A 34 1.32 -33.09 -29.20
C VAL A 34 0.45 -34.22 -29.74
N VAL A 35 0.94 -34.96 -30.73
CA VAL A 35 0.24 -36.16 -31.21
C VAL A 35 0.64 -37.35 -30.33
N THR A 36 -0.33 -37.97 -29.67
CA THR A 36 -0.11 -39.09 -28.74
C THR A 36 -1.38 -39.95 -28.60
N ASN A 37 -1.22 -41.18 -28.11
CA ASN A 37 -2.36 -42.04 -27.83
C ASN A 37 -3.20 -41.46 -26.67
N PRO A 38 -4.54 -41.35 -26.83
CA PRO A 38 -5.44 -40.90 -25.78
C PRO A 38 -5.26 -41.69 -24.49
N VAL A 39 -4.76 -41.01 -23.47
CA VAL A 39 -4.64 -41.50 -22.10
C VAL A 39 -5.25 -40.47 -21.16
N GLY A 40 -6.00 -40.95 -20.17
CA GLY A 40 -6.62 -40.09 -19.16
C GLY A 40 -7.81 -40.76 -18.47
N THR A 41 -8.45 -40.04 -17.56
CA THR A 41 -9.59 -40.56 -16.79
C THR A 41 -10.89 -40.28 -17.54
N TYR A 42 -11.72 -41.31 -17.73
CA TYR A 42 -13.03 -41.19 -18.37
C TYR A 42 -13.89 -40.11 -17.67
N GLY A 43 -14.62 -39.31 -18.45
CA GLY A 43 -15.36 -38.13 -17.96
C GLY A 43 -14.57 -36.83 -18.06
N TYR A 44 -13.27 -36.84 -17.72
CA TYR A 44 -12.41 -35.65 -17.78
C TYR A 44 -11.66 -35.48 -19.11
N CYS A 45 -11.46 -36.57 -19.85
CA CYS A 45 -10.76 -36.51 -21.14
C CYS A 45 -11.48 -35.64 -22.16
N ASP A 46 -10.74 -34.71 -22.76
CA ASP A 46 -11.19 -33.90 -23.90
C ASP A 46 -11.68 -34.79 -25.06
N PRO A 47 -12.96 -34.72 -25.48
CA PRO A 47 -13.52 -35.51 -26.58
C PRO A 47 -12.74 -35.32 -27.88
N GLN A 48 -12.25 -34.11 -28.15
CA GLN A 48 -11.43 -33.85 -29.33
C GLN A 48 -10.09 -34.56 -29.25
N TYR A 49 -9.48 -34.67 -28.06
CA TYR A 49 -8.22 -35.40 -27.89
C TYR A 49 -8.42 -36.89 -28.13
N VAL A 50 -9.50 -37.45 -27.59
CA VAL A 50 -9.89 -38.84 -27.83
C VAL A 50 -10.12 -39.11 -29.32
N MET A 51 -10.78 -38.20 -30.04
CA MET A 51 -11.10 -38.38 -31.45
C MET A 51 -9.89 -38.17 -32.38
N THR A 52 -9.06 -37.16 -32.10
CA THR A 52 -8.00 -36.69 -33.01
C THR A 52 -6.60 -37.15 -32.64
N HIS A 53 -6.43 -37.82 -31.49
CA HIS A 53 -5.12 -38.20 -30.94
C HIS A 53 -4.18 -36.99 -30.73
N THR A 54 -4.75 -35.79 -30.65
CA THR A 54 -4.00 -34.54 -30.61
C THR A 54 -4.22 -33.87 -29.26
N LEU A 55 -3.20 -33.80 -28.42
CA LEU A 55 -3.23 -33.17 -27.10
C LEU A 55 -2.80 -31.70 -27.20
N THR A 56 -3.53 -30.83 -26.50
CA THR A 56 -3.33 -29.38 -26.50
C THR A 56 -3.53 -28.82 -25.09
N LYS A 57 -3.16 -27.55 -24.86
CA LYS A 57 -3.41 -26.88 -23.57
C LYS A 57 -4.91 -26.79 -23.28
N GLU A 58 -5.71 -26.65 -24.33
CA GLU A 58 -7.17 -26.60 -24.32
C GLU A 58 -7.79 -27.95 -23.90
N SER A 59 -7.04 -29.04 -23.96
CA SER A 59 -7.47 -30.34 -23.41
C SER A 59 -7.44 -30.36 -21.87
N ASP A 60 -6.48 -29.65 -21.26
CA ASP A 60 -6.47 -29.43 -19.80
C ASP A 60 -7.55 -28.44 -19.37
N VAL A 61 -7.85 -27.42 -20.17
CA VAL A 61 -8.98 -26.50 -19.95
C VAL A 61 -10.30 -27.28 -19.88
N TYR A 62 -10.55 -28.18 -20.83
CA TYR A 62 -11.73 -29.05 -20.79
C TYR A 62 -11.79 -29.89 -19.52
N SER A 63 -10.68 -30.54 -19.17
CA SER A 63 -10.58 -31.32 -17.94
C SER A 63 -10.89 -30.49 -16.69
N PHE A 64 -10.46 -29.21 -16.67
CA PHE A 64 -10.76 -28.28 -15.59
C PHE A 64 -12.24 -27.89 -15.55
N GLY A 65 -12.86 -27.63 -16.70
CA GLY A 65 -14.31 -27.36 -16.79
C GLY A 65 -15.15 -28.46 -16.15
N VAL A 66 -14.75 -29.73 -16.30
CA VAL A 66 -15.41 -30.86 -15.63
C VAL A 66 -15.27 -30.74 -14.11
N VAL A 67 -14.08 -30.39 -13.60
CA VAL A 67 -13.87 -30.18 -12.16
C VAL A 67 -14.69 -29.00 -11.64
N LEU A 68 -14.83 -27.91 -12.39
CA LEU A 68 -15.66 -26.76 -11.99
C LEU A 68 -17.14 -27.15 -11.84
N PHE A 69 -17.66 -28.01 -12.72
CA PHE A 69 -19.02 -28.55 -12.54
C PHE A 69 -19.12 -29.55 -11.38
N GLU A 70 -18.08 -30.33 -11.09
CA GLU A 70 -18.06 -31.20 -9.90
C GLU A 70 -18.18 -30.38 -8.62
N VAL A 71 -17.48 -29.25 -8.54
CA VAL A 71 -17.58 -28.26 -7.45
C VAL A 71 -19.01 -27.70 -7.39
N LEU A 72 -19.53 -27.17 -8.50
CA LEU A 72 -20.86 -26.56 -8.52
C LEU A 72 -22.01 -27.52 -8.16
N CYS A 73 -21.89 -28.79 -8.54
CA CYS A 73 -22.94 -29.80 -8.37
C CYS A 73 -22.71 -30.70 -7.14
N GLY A 74 -21.58 -30.55 -6.43
CA GLY A 74 -21.21 -31.42 -5.31
C GLY A 74 -21.16 -32.92 -5.67
N THR A 75 -20.99 -33.25 -6.96
CA THR A 75 -21.15 -34.62 -7.49
C THR A 75 -20.06 -34.91 -8.52
N LEU A 76 -19.39 -36.06 -8.39
CA LEU A 76 -18.39 -36.51 -9.35
C LEU A 76 -18.98 -36.68 -10.76
N CYS A 77 -18.18 -36.40 -11.79
CA CYS A 77 -18.61 -36.42 -13.18
C CYS A 77 -19.05 -37.81 -13.66
N CYS A 78 -18.62 -38.88 -12.97
CA CYS A 78 -18.98 -40.25 -13.26
C CYS A 78 -19.30 -41.03 -11.97
N THR A 79 -20.34 -41.86 -12.01
CA THR A 79 -20.56 -42.91 -11.00
C THR A 79 -20.06 -44.24 -11.51
N TYR A 80 -19.65 -45.11 -10.58
CA TYR A 80 -19.10 -46.43 -10.88
C TYR A 80 -19.89 -47.51 -10.16
N ARG A 81 -20.12 -48.62 -10.86
CA ARG A 81 -20.64 -49.85 -10.24
C ARG A 81 -19.58 -50.46 -9.32
N ALA A 82 -20.01 -51.38 -8.46
CA ALA A 82 -19.10 -52.11 -7.55
C ALA A 82 -17.95 -52.84 -8.27
N ASN A 83 -18.09 -53.16 -9.56
CA ASN A 83 -17.06 -53.80 -10.38
C ASN A 83 -16.14 -52.78 -11.12
N GLY A 84 -16.24 -51.49 -10.80
CA GLY A 84 -15.41 -50.42 -11.37
C GLY A 84 -15.82 -49.94 -12.76
N VAL A 85 -16.93 -50.45 -13.33
CA VAL A 85 -17.46 -50.00 -14.62
C VAL A 85 -18.26 -48.71 -14.43
N VAL A 86 -18.05 -47.72 -15.31
CA VAL A 86 -18.82 -46.47 -15.31
C VAL A 86 -20.30 -46.78 -15.51
N GLU A 87 -21.13 -46.29 -14.58
CA GLU A 87 -22.58 -46.43 -14.61
C GLU A 87 -23.24 -45.25 -15.33
N LYS A 88 -22.83 -44.02 -14.97
CA LYS A 88 -23.38 -42.78 -15.53
C LYS A 88 -22.29 -41.74 -15.70
N ASN A 89 -22.36 -40.98 -16.79
CA ASN A 89 -21.56 -39.78 -17.03
C ASN A 89 -22.48 -38.56 -16.99
N PHE A 90 -22.22 -37.62 -16.08
CA PHE A 90 -23.04 -36.43 -15.86
C PHE A 90 -22.65 -35.25 -16.75
N VAL A 91 -21.46 -35.25 -17.37
CA VAL A 91 -20.97 -34.12 -18.17
C VAL A 91 -21.95 -33.67 -19.27
N PRO A 92 -22.54 -34.57 -20.09
CA PRO A 92 -23.52 -34.15 -21.09
C PRO A 92 -24.78 -33.53 -20.48
N MET A 93 -25.21 -34.02 -19.31
CA MET A 93 -26.36 -33.50 -18.59
C MET A 93 -26.09 -32.09 -18.04
N TRP A 94 -24.88 -31.83 -17.53
CA TRP A 94 -24.47 -30.51 -17.05
C TRP A 94 -24.44 -29.47 -18.18
N ILE A 95 -23.84 -29.82 -19.32
CA ILE A 95 -23.80 -28.99 -20.53
C ILE A 95 -25.23 -28.63 -20.98
N GLU A 96 -26.13 -29.62 -21.03
CA GLU A 96 -27.51 -29.39 -21.44
C GLU A 96 -28.29 -28.53 -20.43
N SER A 97 -28.06 -28.76 -19.13
CA SER A 97 -28.70 -27.96 -18.07
C SER A 97 -28.29 -26.50 -18.13
N TYR A 98 -27.01 -26.20 -18.42
CA TYR A 98 -26.57 -24.82 -18.68
C TYR A 98 -27.28 -24.20 -19.88
N LYS A 99 -27.27 -24.89 -21.04
CA LYS A 99 -27.91 -24.40 -22.28
C LYS A 99 -29.41 -24.14 -22.12
N GLN A 100 -30.09 -24.91 -21.27
CA GLN A 100 -31.53 -24.77 -21.00
C GLN A 100 -31.85 -23.79 -19.87
N ASN A 101 -30.86 -23.12 -19.25
CA ASN A 101 -31.02 -22.31 -18.04
C ASN A 101 -31.69 -23.08 -16.87
N LYS A 102 -31.28 -24.35 -16.67
CA LYS A 102 -31.78 -25.27 -15.63
C LYS A 102 -30.68 -25.65 -14.64
N LEU A 103 -29.76 -24.74 -14.35
CA LEU A 103 -28.68 -25.01 -13.40
C LEU A 103 -29.22 -25.28 -11.98
N ASP A 104 -30.33 -24.65 -11.60
CA ASP A 104 -30.99 -24.89 -10.32
C ASP A 104 -31.40 -26.35 -10.08
N ASP A 105 -31.53 -27.16 -11.13
CA ASP A 105 -31.88 -28.58 -11.02
C ASP A 105 -30.66 -29.45 -10.65
N ILE A 106 -29.43 -28.95 -10.87
CA ILE A 106 -28.19 -29.71 -10.72
C ILE A 106 -27.23 -29.14 -9.67
N ILE A 107 -27.36 -27.86 -9.32
CA ILE A 107 -26.53 -27.21 -8.31
C ILE A 107 -26.72 -27.90 -6.96
N PHE A 108 -25.62 -28.07 -6.24
CA PHE A 108 -25.65 -28.59 -4.88
C PHE A 108 -26.44 -27.67 -3.95
N LYS A 109 -27.40 -28.22 -3.20
CA LYS A 109 -28.25 -27.47 -2.27
C LYS A 109 -28.09 -28.04 -0.87
N ASP A 110 -27.37 -27.33 -0.01
CA ASP A 110 -27.28 -27.61 1.41
C ASP A 110 -27.86 -26.42 2.20
N PRO A 111 -28.88 -26.61 3.06
CA PRO A 111 -29.45 -25.55 3.88
C PRO A 111 -28.46 -24.86 4.84
N THR A 112 -27.30 -25.48 5.10
CA THR A 112 -26.22 -24.93 5.94
C THR A 112 -25.26 -24.03 5.19
N ILE A 113 -25.32 -24.02 3.85
CA ILE A 113 -24.48 -23.19 2.98
C ILE A 113 -25.26 -21.94 2.56
N GLN A 114 -24.58 -20.80 2.54
CA GLN A 114 -25.18 -19.56 2.07
C GLN A 114 -25.57 -19.65 0.59
N PRO A 115 -26.71 -19.08 0.17
CA PRO A 115 -27.07 -19.03 -1.23
C PRO A 115 -26.02 -18.27 -2.05
N ILE A 116 -25.71 -18.80 -3.24
CA ILE A 116 -24.81 -18.16 -4.19
C ILE A 116 -25.51 -16.94 -4.80
N ASP A 117 -24.81 -15.80 -4.92
CA ASP A 117 -25.29 -14.62 -5.64
C ASP A 117 -25.50 -14.96 -7.12
N GLN A 118 -26.64 -14.54 -7.67
CA GLN A 118 -27.04 -14.88 -9.04
C GLN A 118 -26.00 -14.47 -10.09
N CYS A 119 -25.33 -13.32 -9.93
CA CYS A 119 -24.29 -12.88 -10.87
C CYS A 119 -23.00 -13.68 -10.70
N ALA A 120 -22.65 -14.06 -9.47
CA ALA A 120 -21.51 -14.95 -9.22
C ALA A 120 -21.76 -16.32 -9.86
N LEU A 121 -22.96 -16.86 -9.70
CA LEU A 121 -23.37 -18.12 -10.32
C LEU A 121 -23.35 -18.05 -11.85
N GLU A 122 -23.91 -17.00 -12.45
CA GLU A 122 -23.86 -16.76 -13.90
C GLU A 122 -22.41 -16.73 -14.40
N THR A 123 -21.54 -15.96 -13.73
CA THR A 123 -20.12 -15.82 -14.10
C THR A 123 -19.37 -17.15 -14.00
N PHE A 124 -19.54 -17.86 -12.88
CA PHE A 124 -18.89 -19.14 -12.61
C PHE A 124 -19.36 -20.24 -13.59
N SER A 125 -20.67 -20.35 -13.79
CA SER A 125 -21.24 -21.39 -14.65
C SER A 125 -20.94 -21.15 -16.12
N ASP A 126 -20.89 -19.88 -16.56
CA ASP A 126 -20.51 -19.53 -17.93
C ASP A 126 -19.06 -19.92 -18.22
N ILE A 127 -18.11 -19.56 -17.35
CA ILE A 127 -16.71 -19.94 -17.57
C ILE A 127 -16.53 -21.47 -17.51
N ALA A 128 -17.23 -22.16 -16.61
CA ALA A 128 -17.21 -23.62 -16.54
C ALA A 128 -17.75 -24.26 -17.84
N TYR A 129 -18.86 -23.75 -18.37
CA TYR A 129 -19.44 -24.19 -19.63
C TYR A 129 -18.53 -23.91 -20.82
N ARG A 130 -17.94 -22.71 -20.91
CA ARG A 130 -17.01 -22.35 -21.99
C ARG A 130 -15.77 -23.22 -22.01
N CYS A 131 -15.33 -23.74 -20.87
CA CYS A 131 -14.27 -24.75 -20.82
C CYS A 131 -14.67 -26.08 -21.50
N LEU A 132 -15.96 -26.42 -21.50
CA LEU A 132 -16.50 -27.68 -22.04
C LEU A 132 -16.97 -27.60 -23.50
N THR A 133 -16.74 -26.49 -24.20
CA THR A 133 -17.12 -26.34 -25.61
C THR A 133 -16.41 -27.37 -26.50
N GLU A 134 -17.11 -27.81 -27.56
CA GLU A 134 -16.60 -28.86 -28.46
C GLU A 134 -15.41 -28.40 -29.29
N SER A 135 -15.44 -27.16 -29.80
CA SER A 135 -14.31 -26.53 -30.48
C SER A 135 -13.26 -26.10 -29.47
N ARG A 136 -11.99 -26.43 -29.76
CA ARG A 136 -10.86 -26.05 -28.89
C ARG A 136 -10.57 -24.57 -28.94
N GLU A 137 -10.79 -23.98 -30.10
CA GLU A 137 -10.55 -22.57 -30.39
C GLU A 137 -11.51 -21.66 -29.62
N ASP A 138 -12.71 -22.17 -29.31
CA ASP A 138 -13.72 -21.47 -28.51
C ASP A 138 -13.51 -21.62 -27.00
N ARG A 139 -12.58 -22.49 -26.55
CA ARG A 139 -12.28 -22.64 -25.12
C ARG A 139 -11.42 -21.46 -24.64
N PRO A 140 -11.69 -20.96 -23.42
CA PRO A 140 -10.92 -19.86 -22.85
C PRO A 140 -9.49 -20.32 -22.52
N LYS A 141 -8.57 -19.35 -22.46
CA LYS A 141 -7.23 -19.61 -21.89
C LYS A 141 -7.34 -19.72 -20.37
N MET A 142 -6.49 -20.52 -19.74
CA MET A 142 -6.49 -20.63 -18.27
C MET A 142 -6.32 -19.29 -17.53
N ALA A 143 -5.62 -18.31 -18.11
CA ALA A 143 -5.53 -16.96 -17.53
C ALA A 143 -6.88 -16.22 -17.49
N GLU A 144 -7.71 -16.42 -18.52
CA GLU A 144 -9.08 -15.90 -18.55
C GLU A 144 -9.97 -16.66 -17.56
N VAL A 145 -9.82 -17.99 -17.48
CA VAL A 145 -10.52 -18.80 -16.48
C VAL A 145 -10.25 -18.28 -15.06
N VAL A 146 -9.00 -18.00 -14.73
CA VAL A 146 -8.64 -17.42 -13.41
C VAL A 146 -9.31 -16.07 -13.20
N THR A 147 -9.26 -15.17 -14.20
CA THR A 147 -9.84 -13.82 -14.10
C THR A 147 -11.36 -13.87 -13.85
N GLU A 148 -12.08 -14.75 -14.54
CA GLU A 148 -13.53 -14.91 -14.37
C GLU A 148 -13.89 -15.57 -13.04
N LEU A 149 -13.09 -16.54 -12.56
CA LEU A 149 -13.28 -17.14 -11.24
C LEU A 149 -13.01 -16.16 -10.11
N GLU A 150 -11.96 -15.34 -10.20
CA GLU A 150 -11.69 -14.24 -9.26
C GLU A 150 -12.85 -13.24 -9.25
N THR A 151 -13.42 -12.95 -10.43
CA THR A 151 -14.58 -12.07 -10.56
C THR A 151 -15.83 -12.65 -9.89
N ALA A 152 -16.14 -13.94 -10.12
CA ALA A 152 -17.26 -14.61 -9.49
C ALA A 152 -17.11 -14.63 -7.97
N TYR A 153 -15.89 -14.88 -7.49
CA TYR A 153 -15.55 -14.84 -6.07
C TYR A 153 -15.76 -13.46 -5.46
N GLU A 154 -15.24 -12.40 -6.09
CA GLU A 154 -15.42 -11.02 -5.62
C GLU A 154 -16.92 -10.66 -5.53
N ILE A 155 -17.72 -11.03 -6.54
CA ILE A 155 -19.17 -10.81 -6.51
C ILE A 155 -19.82 -11.53 -5.31
N GLN A 156 -19.45 -12.79 -5.06
CA GLN A 156 -19.99 -13.56 -3.95
C GLN A 156 -19.63 -12.90 -2.60
N GLU A 157 -18.36 -12.57 -2.37
CA GLU A 157 -17.94 -11.89 -1.13
C GLU A 157 -18.69 -10.58 -0.92
N LEU A 158 -18.86 -9.78 -1.99
CA LEU A 158 -19.60 -8.53 -1.93
C LEU A 158 -21.06 -8.74 -1.54
N SER A 159 -21.70 -9.78 -2.07
CA SER A 159 -23.11 -10.06 -1.80
C SER A 159 -23.41 -10.31 -0.32
N GLU A 160 -22.44 -10.83 0.44
CA GLU A 160 -22.60 -11.21 1.84
C GLU A 160 -22.73 -10.02 2.79
N TRP A 161 -22.04 -8.93 2.50
CA TRP A 161 -22.04 -7.74 3.37
C TRP A 161 -22.79 -6.56 2.78
N MET A 162 -23.14 -6.60 1.51
CA MET A 162 -23.88 -5.51 0.90
C MET A 162 -25.36 -5.56 1.23
N HIS A 163 -25.83 -4.49 1.84
CA HIS A 163 -27.24 -4.21 2.03
C HIS A 163 -27.64 -3.06 1.08
N PRO A 164 -28.40 -3.32 0.01
CA PRO A 164 -28.77 -2.28 -0.96
C PRO A 164 -29.44 -1.04 -0.37
N PHE A 165 -30.13 -1.21 0.76
CA PHE A 165 -30.77 -0.10 1.50
C PHE A 165 -29.76 0.93 2.00
N ASP A 166 -28.54 0.51 2.35
CA ASP A 166 -27.48 1.42 2.83
C ASP A 166 -26.97 2.34 1.71
N TYR A 167 -27.23 1.98 0.46
CA TYR A 167 -26.77 2.70 -0.74
C TYR A 167 -27.93 3.17 -1.63
N GLU A 168 -29.16 3.19 -1.10
CA GLU A 168 -30.36 3.57 -1.85
C GLU A 168 -30.24 5.00 -2.42
N GLU A 169 -29.65 5.92 -1.66
CA GLU A 169 -29.47 7.29 -2.11
C GLU A 169 -28.47 7.38 -3.27
N MET A 170 -27.30 6.73 -3.15
CA MET A 170 -26.30 6.70 -4.21
C MET A 170 -26.88 6.09 -5.50
N THR A 171 -27.59 4.97 -5.39
CA THR A 171 -28.22 4.32 -6.55
C THR A 171 -29.28 5.19 -7.22
N LYS A 172 -30.06 5.97 -6.45
CA LYS A 172 -31.04 6.94 -6.98
C LYS A 172 -30.39 8.10 -7.72
N THR A 173 -29.27 8.62 -7.19
CA THR A 173 -28.57 9.79 -7.75
C THR A 173 -27.56 9.45 -8.85
N ALA A 174 -27.35 8.17 -9.15
CA ALA A 174 -26.32 7.73 -10.07
C ALA A 174 -26.57 8.16 -11.52
N TYR A 175 -25.51 8.61 -12.19
CA TYR A 175 -25.50 9.07 -13.56
C TYR A 175 -24.32 8.48 -14.36
N PRO A 176 -24.55 7.69 -15.42
CA PRO A 176 -25.84 7.15 -15.84
C PRO A 176 -26.43 6.23 -14.76
N ARG A 177 -27.73 5.92 -14.86
CA ARG A 177 -28.39 5.00 -13.94
C ARG A 177 -27.66 3.66 -13.88
N LEU A 178 -27.41 3.16 -12.67
CA LEU A 178 -26.76 1.87 -12.47
C LEU A 178 -27.71 0.75 -12.92
N ASN A 179 -27.18 -0.17 -13.72
CA ASN A 179 -27.85 -1.41 -14.10
C ASN A 179 -27.09 -2.55 -13.42
N TYR A 180 -27.71 -3.15 -12.41
CA TYR A 180 -27.17 -4.29 -11.67
C TYR A 180 -28.28 -5.31 -11.43
N LYS A 181 -27.94 -6.59 -11.48
CA LYS A 181 -28.87 -7.71 -11.27
C LYS A 181 -28.78 -8.29 -9.87
N SER A 182 -27.68 -8.03 -9.15
CA SER A 182 -27.42 -8.61 -7.84
C SER A 182 -26.74 -7.64 -6.87
N LYS A 183 -26.70 -8.03 -5.59
CA LYS A 183 -26.04 -7.23 -4.54
C LYS A 183 -24.53 -7.20 -4.78
N GLY A 184 -23.93 -8.36 -5.09
CA GLY A 184 -22.51 -8.44 -5.37
C GLY A 184 -22.09 -7.58 -6.56
N GLU A 185 -22.91 -7.55 -7.62
CA GLU A 185 -22.65 -6.71 -8.79
C GLU A 185 -22.71 -5.22 -8.45
N LEU A 186 -23.69 -4.80 -7.64
CA LEU A 186 -23.75 -3.42 -7.13
C LEU A 186 -22.45 -3.04 -6.41
N GLY A 187 -21.91 -3.94 -5.59
CA GLY A 187 -20.65 -3.70 -4.86
C GLY A 187 -19.47 -3.47 -5.74
N ARG A 188 -19.36 -4.28 -6.78
CA ARG A 188 -18.26 -4.20 -7.73
C ARG A 188 -18.31 -2.87 -8.49
N LEU A 189 -19.51 -2.40 -8.83
CA LEU A 189 -19.71 -1.07 -9.40
C LEU A 189 -19.28 0.03 -8.42
N LEU A 190 -19.66 -0.07 -7.15
CA LEU A 190 -19.28 0.91 -6.13
C LEU A 190 -17.77 0.88 -5.80
N LEU A 191 -17.09 -0.27 -5.83
CA LEU A 191 -15.64 -0.36 -5.67
C LEU A 191 -14.87 0.24 -6.85
N LYS A 192 -15.39 0.07 -8.08
CA LYS A 192 -14.82 0.68 -9.28
C LYS A 192 -15.05 2.20 -9.30
N GLY A 193 -16.13 2.63 -8.68
CA GLY A 193 -16.56 4.00 -8.55
C GLY A 193 -17.62 4.39 -9.58
N VAL A 194 -18.57 5.20 -9.13
CA VAL A 194 -19.75 5.64 -9.88
C VAL A 194 -19.85 7.15 -9.84
N LEU A 195 -20.49 7.72 -10.85
CA LEU A 195 -20.83 9.14 -10.88
C LEU A 195 -22.25 9.33 -10.35
N LEU A 196 -22.45 10.36 -9.53
CA LEU A 196 -23.68 10.77 -8.89
C LEU A 196 -23.98 12.23 -9.24
N ASN A 197 -25.21 12.69 -8.98
CA ASN A 197 -25.64 14.10 -9.09
C ASN A 197 -25.29 14.69 -10.47
N ASP A 198 -25.90 14.12 -11.53
CA ASP A 198 -25.70 14.53 -12.93
C ASP A 198 -24.24 14.49 -13.42
N GLY A 199 -23.41 13.71 -12.74
CA GLY A 199 -21.99 13.54 -13.08
C GLY A 199 -21.04 14.47 -12.34
N ASN A 200 -21.53 15.27 -11.38
CA ASN A 200 -20.70 16.24 -10.65
C ASN A 200 -20.08 15.68 -9.37
N THR A 201 -20.47 14.48 -8.95
CA THR A 201 -19.92 13.79 -7.78
C THR A 201 -19.44 12.40 -8.19
N TRP A 202 -18.26 12.00 -7.77
CA TRP A 202 -17.75 10.64 -7.91
C TRP A 202 -17.74 9.97 -6.55
N PHE A 203 -18.25 8.76 -6.47
CA PHE A 203 -18.33 7.95 -5.26
C PHE A 203 -17.65 6.61 -5.50
N SER A 204 -16.89 6.13 -4.52
CA SER A 204 -16.30 4.80 -4.55
C SER A 204 -16.14 4.23 -3.16
N LEU A 205 -16.09 2.90 -3.03
CA LEU A 205 -15.67 2.23 -1.80
C LEU A 205 -14.17 1.95 -1.83
N ASN A 206 -13.49 2.10 -0.69
CA ASN A 206 -12.10 1.65 -0.54
C ASN A 206 -12.02 0.18 -0.10
N LYS A 207 -10.81 -0.35 0.10
CA LYS A 207 -10.56 -1.72 0.56
C LYS A 207 -11.18 -2.04 1.94
N ASN A 208 -11.35 -1.01 2.78
CA ASN A 208 -11.98 -1.10 4.10
C ASN A 208 -13.50 -0.84 4.02
N ARG A 209 -14.06 -0.70 2.82
CA ARG A 209 -15.48 -0.40 2.55
C ARG A 209 -15.92 0.97 3.06
N GLU A 210 -14.97 1.87 3.30
CA GLU A 210 -15.24 3.26 3.65
C GLU A 210 -15.45 4.08 2.38
N HIS A 211 -16.27 5.13 2.48
CA HIS A 211 -16.68 5.91 1.32
C HIS A 211 -15.57 6.87 0.90
N CYS A 212 -15.17 6.84 -0.37
CA CYS A 212 -14.37 7.84 -1.03
C CYS A 212 -15.28 8.71 -1.89
N VAL A 213 -15.24 10.03 -1.71
CA VAL A 213 -16.09 10.96 -2.45
C VAL A 213 -15.23 12.02 -3.10
N MET A 214 -15.48 12.35 -4.36
CA MET A 214 -14.86 13.50 -5.03
C MET A 214 -15.94 14.39 -5.62
N ILE A 215 -15.91 15.67 -5.30
CA ILE A 215 -16.81 16.67 -5.88
C ILE A 215 -16.07 17.37 -7.00
N SER A 216 -16.69 17.47 -8.18
CA SER A 216 -16.10 18.15 -9.33
C SER A 216 -15.79 19.60 -8.98
N PHE A 217 -14.67 20.12 -9.48
CA PHE A 217 -14.28 21.48 -9.12
C PHE A 217 -15.27 22.52 -9.68
N ALA A 218 -15.95 22.22 -10.78
CA ALA A 218 -17.00 23.07 -11.34
C ALA A 218 -18.20 23.22 -10.38
N GLU A 219 -18.62 22.13 -9.73
CA GLU A 219 -19.69 22.16 -8.70
C GLU A 219 -19.27 22.95 -7.46
N CYS A 220 -17.97 22.96 -7.16
CA CYS A 220 -17.42 23.71 -6.04
C CYS A 220 -17.35 25.23 -6.28
N LEU A 221 -17.65 25.71 -7.50
CA LEU A 221 -17.52 27.11 -7.90
C LEU A 221 -18.86 27.71 -8.30
N ASP A 222 -19.04 29.01 -8.06
CA ASP A 222 -20.21 29.76 -8.52
C ASP A 222 -20.18 30.03 -10.05
N SER A 223 -19.12 29.61 -10.76
CA SER A 223 -18.94 29.86 -12.20
C SER A 223 -18.34 28.65 -12.93
N ALA A 224 -18.84 28.40 -14.15
CA ALA A 224 -18.40 27.30 -14.99
C ALA A 224 -17.00 27.55 -15.61
N PRO A 225 -16.20 26.50 -15.87
CA PRO A 225 -14.89 26.65 -16.52
C PRO A 225 -15.01 27.22 -17.94
N SER A 226 -13.97 27.94 -18.39
CA SER A 226 -13.97 28.65 -19.67
C SER A 226 -13.63 27.78 -20.90
N GLU A 227 -12.99 26.62 -20.71
CA GLU A 227 -12.61 25.67 -21.78
C GLU A 227 -12.64 24.21 -21.29
N PHE A 228 -12.91 23.27 -22.19
CA PHE A 228 -13.10 21.85 -21.87
C PHE A 228 -12.08 20.96 -22.58
N THR A 229 -11.10 20.39 -21.87
CA THR A 229 -10.30 19.30 -22.45
C THR A 229 -9.56 18.48 -21.40
N SER A 230 -10.03 17.27 -21.08
CA SER A 230 -9.13 16.18 -20.65
C SER A 230 -9.76 14.82 -20.92
N LYS A 231 -9.13 13.99 -21.77
CA LYS A 231 -9.61 12.63 -22.10
C LYS A 231 -9.49 11.61 -20.95
N LYS A 232 -8.94 12.01 -19.79
CA LYS A 232 -8.63 11.11 -18.65
C LYS A 232 -9.19 11.61 -17.31
N SER A 233 -10.08 12.60 -17.31
CA SER A 233 -10.74 13.05 -16.08
C SER A 233 -12.06 12.31 -15.86
N ARG A 234 -12.45 12.17 -14.59
CA ARG A 234 -13.80 11.76 -14.18
C ARG A 234 -14.84 12.84 -14.46
N PHE A 235 -14.40 14.09 -14.51
CA PHE A 235 -15.25 15.27 -14.65
C PHE A 235 -14.87 16.11 -15.86
N VAL A 236 -15.72 17.08 -16.14
CA VAL A 236 -15.38 18.16 -17.04
C VAL A 236 -14.33 19.05 -16.36
N VAL A 237 -13.17 19.20 -17.00
CA VAL A 237 -12.04 19.98 -16.46
C VAL A 237 -11.57 21.04 -17.44
N GLY A 238 -11.14 22.17 -16.87
CA GLY A 238 -10.69 23.34 -17.61
C GLY A 238 -9.78 24.24 -16.77
N PRO A 239 -9.24 25.31 -17.39
CA PRO A 239 -8.60 26.37 -16.65
C PRO A 239 -9.68 27.17 -15.90
N TYR A 240 -9.49 27.38 -14.60
CA TYR A 240 -10.36 28.25 -13.81
C TYR A 240 -9.72 29.64 -13.72
N GLN A 241 -10.48 30.69 -14.02
CA GLN A 241 -9.98 32.07 -13.92
C GLN A 241 -9.92 32.47 -12.45
N TYR A 242 -8.71 32.74 -11.95
CA TYR A 242 -8.47 33.22 -10.60
C TYR A 242 -8.75 34.73 -10.54
N GLU A 243 -9.87 35.17 -9.97
CA GLU A 243 -10.08 36.60 -9.70
C GLU A 243 -9.01 37.08 -8.71
N ASN A 244 -8.14 38.01 -9.13
CA ASN A 244 -7.02 38.52 -8.32
C ASN A 244 -6.08 37.43 -7.76
N GLY A 245 -6.00 36.25 -8.41
CA GLY A 245 -5.17 35.13 -7.95
C GLY A 245 -5.79 34.28 -6.83
N ARG A 246 -7.04 34.57 -6.43
CA ARG A 246 -7.77 33.81 -5.41
C ARG A 246 -8.96 33.07 -6.00
N VAL A 247 -9.22 31.88 -5.48
CA VAL A 247 -10.41 31.09 -5.83
C VAL A 247 -11.11 30.69 -4.55
N LYS A 248 -12.39 31.04 -4.45
CA LYS A 248 -13.26 30.65 -3.36
C LYS A 248 -14.09 29.45 -3.82
N THR A 249 -14.01 28.34 -3.08
CA THR A 249 -14.78 27.12 -3.36
C THR A 249 -15.69 26.80 -2.21
N HIS A 250 -16.87 26.26 -2.52
CA HIS A 250 -17.83 25.79 -1.54
C HIS A 250 -18.14 24.31 -1.82
N VAL A 251 -17.72 23.42 -0.92
CA VAL A 251 -17.79 21.98 -1.13
C VAL A 251 -18.82 21.38 -0.19
N LYS A 252 -19.89 20.81 -0.76
CA LYS A 252 -20.91 20.10 0.00
C LYS A 252 -20.90 18.61 -0.30
N THR A 253 -20.90 17.78 0.74
CA THR A 253 -21.03 16.33 0.61
C THR A 253 -21.83 15.73 1.76
N GLN A 254 -22.60 14.68 1.47
CA GLN A 254 -23.41 13.93 2.45
C GLN A 254 -23.16 12.42 2.41
N PHE A 255 -22.25 11.96 1.56
CA PHE A 255 -21.99 10.54 1.31
C PHE A 255 -20.77 10.01 2.07
N LEU A 256 -20.36 10.66 3.17
CA LEU A 256 -19.22 10.23 3.97
C LEU A 256 -19.63 9.16 4.98
N THR A 257 -18.74 8.22 5.24
CA THR A 257 -18.91 7.24 6.32
C THR A 257 -18.79 7.99 7.66
N PRO A 258 -19.77 7.89 8.57
CA PRO A 258 -19.73 8.61 9.85
C PRO A 258 -18.60 8.06 10.73
N LEU A 259 -18.07 8.92 11.62
CA LEU A 259 -17.01 8.59 12.59
C LEU A 259 -15.66 8.17 11.98
N ILE A 260 -15.47 8.43 10.69
CA ILE A 260 -14.21 8.22 9.97
C ILE A 260 -13.50 9.57 9.80
N THR A 261 -12.17 9.57 9.97
CA THR A 261 -11.36 10.74 9.66
C THR A 261 -11.03 10.76 8.17
N TYR A 262 -11.39 11.86 7.52
CA TYR A 262 -11.21 12.12 6.12
C TYR A 262 -10.10 13.12 5.89
N ALA A 263 -9.26 12.83 4.89
CA ALA A 263 -8.41 13.81 4.25
C ALA A 263 -9.16 14.49 3.10
N VAL A 264 -9.17 15.82 3.09
CA VAL A 264 -9.66 16.69 2.02
C VAL A 264 -8.50 17.03 1.11
N ASN A 265 -8.59 16.61 -0.15
CA ASN A 265 -7.51 16.69 -1.11
C ASN A 265 -7.91 17.49 -2.34
N LEU A 266 -7.05 18.41 -2.78
CA LEU A 266 -7.16 19.01 -4.10
C LEU A 266 -6.60 18.04 -5.14
N VAL A 267 -7.39 17.67 -6.14
CA VAL A 267 -6.97 16.83 -7.26
C VAL A 267 -6.79 17.67 -8.50
N PHE A 268 -5.58 17.72 -9.05
CA PHE A 268 -5.22 18.61 -10.13
C PHE A 268 -4.13 18.03 -11.02
N LYS A 269 -3.84 18.68 -12.15
CA LYS A 269 -2.82 18.24 -13.10
C LYS A 269 -2.06 19.42 -13.65
N PHE A 270 -0.75 19.29 -13.78
CA PHE A 270 0.07 20.29 -14.46
C PHE A 270 -0.08 20.18 -15.98
N ARG A 271 -0.33 21.31 -16.65
CA ARG A 271 -0.39 21.39 -18.13
C ARG A 271 0.97 21.18 -18.81
N ARG A 272 2.08 21.37 -18.08
CA ARG A 272 3.45 21.09 -18.54
C ARG A 272 4.05 19.91 -17.79
N ILE A 273 4.89 19.14 -18.49
CA ILE A 273 5.56 17.95 -17.95
C ILE A 273 6.48 18.37 -16.80
N VAL A 274 6.17 17.88 -15.60
CA VAL A 274 7.09 17.89 -14.47
C VAL A 274 7.98 16.66 -14.59
N ASN A 275 9.30 16.79 -14.35
CA ASN A 275 10.23 15.66 -14.39
C ASN A 275 9.82 14.62 -13.34
N LYS A 276 9.60 13.37 -13.75
CA LYS A 276 9.21 12.29 -12.85
C LYS A 276 10.40 11.83 -12.00
N THR A 277 10.36 12.11 -10.69
CA THR A 277 11.42 11.72 -9.73
C THR A 277 10.99 10.63 -8.75
N GLY A 278 9.74 10.13 -8.84
CA GLY A 278 9.22 9.08 -7.95
C GLY A 278 8.89 9.54 -6.52
N CYS A 279 9.18 10.80 -6.19
CA CYS A 279 8.90 11.49 -4.92
C CYS A 279 7.68 12.43 -5.05
N PRO A 280 7.03 12.83 -3.94
CA PRO A 280 6.06 13.93 -3.96
C PRO A 280 6.68 15.21 -4.55
N GLU A 281 5.89 16.01 -5.28
CA GLU A 281 6.35 17.28 -5.84
C GLU A 281 6.11 18.41 -4.83
N LEU A 282 7.07 19.34 -4.72
CA LEU A 282 6.93 20.52 -3.88
C LEU A 282 6.03 21.55 -4.58
N VAL A 283 4.84 21.78 -4.05
CA VAL A 283 3.83 22.64 -4.67
C VAL A 283 3.59 23.96 -3.92
N ARG A 284 3.71 23.98 -2.57
CA ARG A 284 3.46 25.19 -1.74
C ARG A 284 2.14 25.91 -2.10
N LEU A 285 1.03 25.19 -2.01
CA LEU A 285 -0.32 25.72 -2.20
C LEU A 285 -0.79 26.45 -0.94
N LYS A 286 -1.09 27.75 -1.06
CA LYS A 286 -1.63 28.52 0.06
C LYS A 286 -3.17 28.48 0.02
N TYR A 287 -3.79 28.16 1.15
CA TYR A 287 -5.25 28.09 1.28
C TYR A 287 -5.70 28.58 2.66
N LYS A 288 -6.99 28.82 2.81
CA LYS A 288 -7.60 29.25 4.07
C LYS A 288 -9.01 28.70 4.18
N LEU A 289 -9.37 28.15 5.34
CA LEU A 289 -10.74 27.71 5.61
C LEU A 289 -11.60 28.88 6.11
N GLN A 290 -12.90 28.77 5.92
CA GLN A 290 -13.85 29.78 6.42
C GLN A 290 -13.76 29.93 7.93
N GLY A 291 -13.73 31.19 8.40
CA GLY A 291 -13.59 31.52 9.82
C GLY A 291 -12.13 31.65 10.30
N GLU A 292 -11.15 31.15 9.53
CA GLU A 292 -9.74 31.30 9.88
C GLU A 292 -9.22 32.72 9.60
N THR A 293 -8.38 33.22 10.52
CA THR A 293 -7.72 34.53 10.40
C THR A 293 -6.43 34.48 9.58
N GLU A 294 -5.73 33.34 9.63
CA GLU A 294 -4.44 33.11 8.97
C GLU A 294 -4.58 32.08 7.84
N SER A 295 -3.65 32.06 6.90
CA SER A 295 -3.65 31.07 5.80
C SER A 295 -2.68 29.93 6.10
N SER A 296 -3.06 28.73 5.68
CA SER A 296 -2.25 27.52 5.73
C SER A 296 -1.54 27.29 4.39
N ILE A 297 -0.47 26.48 4.40
CA ILE A 297 0.29 26.12 3.19
C ILE A 297 0.40 24.60 3.11
N ALA A 298 -0.16 24.00 2.07
CA ALA A 298 0.05 22.62 1.71
C ALA A 298 1.31 22.49 0.83
N TYR A 299 2.31 21.76 1.31
CA TYR A 299 3.64 21.78 0.69
C TYR A 299 3.83 20.74 -0.41
N LEU A 300 3.22 19.56 -0.30
CA LEU A 300 3.49 18.43 -1.18
C LEU A 300 2.25 17.97 -1.92
N ALA A 301 2.47 17.39 -3.10
CA ALA A 301 1.44 16.70 -3.87
C ALA A 301 2.00 15.42 -4.50
N ASP A 302 1.14 14.44 -4.80
CA ASP A 302 1.59 13.18 -5.43
C ASP A 302 0.84 12.84 -6.67
N GLU A 303 1.61 12.21 -7.55
CA GLU A 303 1.06 11.51 -8.69
C GLU A 303 0.32 10.25 -8.24
N ARG A 304 -0.99 10.24 -8.50
CA ARG A 304 -1.87 9.08 -8.48
C ARG A 304 -1.56 8.17 -9.67
N LYS A 305 -1.98 6.90 -9.59
CA LYS A 305 -1.83 5.93 -10.70
C LYS A 305 -2.50 6.38 -12.01
N ASP A 306 -3.54 7.21 -11.93
CA ASP A 306 -4.26 7.78 -13.09
C ASP A 306 -3.54 9.00 -13.70
N GLY A 307 -2.42 9.44 -13.12
CA GLY A 307 -1.59 10.55 -13.60
C GLY A 307 -2.08 11.93 -13.17
N TRP A 308 -3.07 12.00 -12.27
CA TRP A 308 -3.45 13.22 -11.56
C TRP A 308 -2.58 13.43 -10.32
N TRP A 309 -2.38 14.68 -9.95
CA TRP A 309 -1.73 15.07 -8.70
C TRP A 309 -2.78 15.26 -7.61
N MET A 310 -2.42 14.93 -6.38
CA MET A 310 -3.28 15.07 -5.21
C MET A 310 -2.51 15.81 -4.11
N CYS A 311 -3.11 16.87 -3.55
CA CYS A 311 -2.52 17.66 -2.47
C CYS A 311 -3.50 17.70 -1.30
N GLU A 312 -3.10 17.13 -0.16
CA GLU A 312 -3.91 17.15 1.05
C GLU A 312 -3.94 18.56 1.65
N LEU A 313 -5.15 19.05 1.95
CA LEU A 313 -5.40 20.39 2.48
C LEU A 313 -5.79 20.35 3.94
N TYR A 314 -6.69 19.47 4.32
CA TYR A 314 -7.34 19.52 5.63
C TYR A 314 -7.81 18.13 5.99
N GLN A 315 -7.85 17.80 7.29
CA GLN A 315 -8.50 16.58 7.76
C GLN A 315 -9.59 16.91 8.75
N PHE A 316 -10.64 16.09 8.77
CA PHE A 316 -11.68 16.17 9.79
C PHE A 316 -12.29 14.80 10.03
N THR A 317 -12.84 14.60 11.22
CA THR A 317 -13.65 13.42 11.51
C THR A 317 -15.09 13.70 11.13
N SER A 318 -15.63 12.91 10.19
CA SER A 318 -17.04 12.99 9.84
C SER A 318 -17.87 12.71 11.09
N GLN A 319 -18.83 13.59 11.37
CA GLN A 319 -19.87 13.30 12.35
C GLN A 319 -20.94 12.42 11.69
N ASP A 320 -22.13 12.33 12.28
CA ASP A 320 -23.30 11.63 11.69
C ASP A 320 -23.61 12.11 10.24
N HIS A 321 -24.74 11.70 9.66
CA HIS A 321 -25.15 11.99 8.26
C HIS A 321 -25.42 13.48 7.92
N ARG A 322 -24.73 14.42 8.58
CA ARG A 322 -24.81 15.85 8.28
C ARG A 322 -24.02 16.15 7.03
N THR A 323 -24.59 17.00 6.18
CA THR A 323 -23.87 17.60 5.07
C THR A 323 -22.67 18.35 5.61
N ILE A 324 -21.48 17.98 5.13
CA ILE A 324 -20.26 18.73 5.37
C ILE A 324 -20.20 19.85 4.35
N ASP A 325 -20.05 21.07 4.83
CA ASP A 325 -19.98 22.27 4.02
C ASP A 325 -18.67 23.00 4.30
N LEU A 326 -17.76 22.99 3.33
CA LEU A 326 -16.43 23.56 3.46
C LEU A 326 -16.27 24.70 2.48
N GLU A 327 -16.06 25.90 3.00
CA GLU A 327 -15.58 27.03 2.22
C GLU A 327 -14.05 27.10 2.32
N ILE A 328 -13.39 26.99 1.17
CA ILE A 328 -11.92 27.01 1.04
C ILE A 328 -11.56 28.15 0.10
N ILE A 329 -10.62 29.00 0.54
CA ILE A 329 -10.08 30.10 -0.25
C ILE A 329 -8.64 29.75 -0.62
N PHE A 330 -8.40 29.49 -1.90
CA PHE A 330 -7.06 29.30 -2.43
C PHE A 330 -6.42 30.65 -2.75
N ASP A 331 -5.16 30.85 -2.35
CA ASP A 331 -4.33 32.04 -2.60
C ASP A 331 -3.19 31.73 -3.59
N GLY A 332 -3.33 30.64 -4.35
CA GLY A 332 -2.40 30.20 -5.39
C GLY A 332 -1.19 29.40 -4.90
N PHE A 333 -0.33 29.01 -5.85
CA PHE A 333 0.91 28.27 -5.60
C PHE A 333 2.08 29.26 -5.45
N HIS A 334 2.72 29.28 -4.29
CA HIS A 334 3.81 30.22 -3.97
C HIS A 334 5.16 29.78 -4.57
N GLY A 335 5.92 30.72 -5.15
CA GLY A 335 7.31 30.49 -5.61
C GLY A 335 7.46 29.95 -7.04
N TYR A 336 6.35 29.67 -7.72
CA TYR A 336 6.33 29.30 -9.13
C TYR A 336 5.61 30.40 -9.94
N HIS A 337 6.32 31.51 -10.21
CA HIS A 337 5.81 32.69 -10.94
C HIS A 337 5.36 32.41 -12.39
N TYR A 338 5.37 31.16 -12.86
CA TYR A 338 5.03 30.78 -14.24
C TYR A 338 3.74 29.97 -14.38
N PHE A 339 3.01 29.69 -13.29
CA PHE A 339 1.87 28.75 -13.32
C PHE A 339 0.48 29.35 -13.23
N GLY A 340 0.32 30.68 -13.32
CA GLY A 340 -0.97 31.36 -13.16
C GLY A 340 -2.12 30.87 -14.07
N ASN A 341 -1.83 30.08 -15.12
CA ASN A 341 -2.79 29.43 -16.02
C ASN A 341 -2.46 27.93 -16.32
N ALA A 342 -1.66 27.28 -15.48
CA ALA A 342 -0.92 26.05 -15.84
C ALA A 342 -1.34 24.78 -15.08
N ILE A 343 -2.42 24.82 -14.31
CA ILE A 343 -3.01 23.62 -13.71
C ILE A 343 -4.47 23.45 -14.11
N GLU A 344 -4.90 22.21 -14.24
CA GLU A 344 -6.29 21.79 -14.42
C GLU A 344 -6.73 21.13 -13.12
N VAL A 345 -7.86 21.55 -12.56
CA VAL A 345 -8.37 20.98 -11.32
C VAL A 345 -9.53 20.04 -11.64
N GLU A 346 -9.43 18.79 -11.18
CA GLU A 346 -10.49 17.80 -11.33
C GLU A 346 -11.57 18.00 -10.27
N GLY A 347 -11.17 18.13 -9.01
CA GLY A 347 -12.12 18.24 -7.91
C GLY A 347 -11.49 18.25 -6.54
N ILE A 348 -12.35 18.19 -5.53
CA ILE A 348 -11.99 18.04 -4.12
C ILE A 348 -12.37 16.62 -3.68
N GLU A 349 -11.37 15.84 -3.29
CA GLU A 349 -11.52 14.44 -2.88
C GLU A 349 -11.46 14.29 -1.35
N PHE A 350 -12.49 13.64 -0.81
CA PHE A 350 -12.59 13.17 0.56
C PHE A 350 -12.17 11.71 0.59
N ARG A 351 -11.00 11.45 1.17
CA ARG A 351 -10.45 10.10 1.29
C ARG A 351 -10.37 9.68 2.76
N PRO A 352 -10.92 8.50 3.15
CA PRO A 352 -10.71 7.93 4.48
C PRO A 352 -9.22 7.73 4.77
N LEU A 353 -8.80 8.08 5.98
CA LEU A 353 -7.43 7.84 6.45
C LEU A 353 -7.27 6.39 6.91
N GLU A 354 -6.27 5.69 6.37
CA GLU A 354 -5.90 4.38 6.89
C GLU A 354 -5.34 4.55 8.31
N LYS A 355 -5.95 3.88 9.29
CA LYS A 355 -5.40 3.80 10.65
C LYS A 355 -4.11 2.99 10.59
N VAL A 356 -2.97 3.67 10.70
CA VAL A 356 -1.68 2.99 10.92
C VAL A 356 -1.71 2.44 12.33
N GLU A 357 -1.96 1.14 12.48
CA GLU A 357 -1.74 0.46 13.75
C GLU A 357 -0.26 0.52 14.08
N HIS A 358 0.12 1.49 14.91
CA HIS A 358 1.36 1.43 15.66
C HIS A 358 1.22 0.26 16.62
N LYS A 359 1.70 -0.91 16.22
CA LYS A 359 2.08 -1.92 17.21
C LYS A 359 3.22 -1.31 18.01
N ASP A 360 2.90 -0.82 19.19
CA ASP A 360 3.88 -0.46 20.21
C ASP A 360 4.83 -1.66 20.35
N GLU A 361 6.07 -1.49 19.88
CA GLU A 361 7.13 -2.49 20.13
C GLU A 361 7.74 -2.33 21.52
N ASP A 362 7.18 -1.46 22.36
CA ASP A 362 7.57 -1.29 23.76
C ASP A 362 6.79 -2.26 24.66
N GLN A 363 7.01 -3.57 24.46
CA GLN A 363 6.74 -4.54 25.51
C GLN A 363 7.90 -4.52 26.54
N PRO A 364 7.61 -4.35 27.83
CA PRO A 364 8.63 -4.48 28.86
C PRO A 364 9.15 -5.93 28.92
N ILE A 365 10.44 -6.01 29.21
CA ILE A 365 11.25 -7.23 29.24
C ILE A 365 10.63 -8.27 30.18
N SER A 366 10.35 -9.46 29.67
CA SER A 366 10.20 -10.66 30.49
C SER A 366 11.58 -11.27 30.72
N ASP A 367 11.91 -11.61 31.97
CA ASP A 367 13.13 -12.33 32.36
C ASP A 367 13.21 -13.78 31.80
N SER A 368 12.26 -14.18 30.95
CA SER A 368 12.13 -15.53 30.39
C SER A 368 12.73 -15.71 28.99
N ASP A 369 13.56 -14.79 28.50
CA ASP A 369 14.28 -14.92 27.21
C ASP A 369 15.40 -16.00 27.33
N ALA A 370 14.98 -17.26 27.45
CA ALA A 370 15.79 -18.41 27.81
C ALA A 370 16.75 -18.93 26.71
N ASN A 371 16.95 -18.16 25.62
CA ASN A 371 17.82 -18.58 24.51
C ASN A 371 18.74 -17.46 23.99
N TRP A 372 19.49 -16.83 24.90
CA TRP A 372 20.45 -15.75 24.58
C TRP A 372 21.68 -16.23 23.80
N GLU A 373 22.00 -17.54 23.84
CA GLU A 373 23.10 -18.12 23.05
C GLU A 373 22.85 -18.07 21.55
N GLU A 374 21.61 -18.31 21.12
CA GLU A 374 21.22 -18.20 19.70
C GLU A 374 21.12 -16.76 19.20
N LYS A 375 20.99 -15.78 20.13
CA LYS A 375 20.82 -14.35 19.81
C LYS A 375 22.13 -13.57 19.75
N LEU A 376 23.28 -14.16 20.11
CA LEU A 376 24.57 -13.50 19.94
C LEU A 376 25.08 -13.67 18.50
N PRO A 377 25.51 -12.59 17.82
CA PRO A 377 26.18 -12.72 16.53
C PRO A 377 27.45 -13.57 16.64
N VAL A 378 27.80 -14.28 15.57
CA VAL A 378 28.99 -15.15 15.53
C VAL A 378 30.28 -14.38 15.83
N ASP A 379 30.32 -13.08 15.53
CA ASP A 379 31.46 -12.20 15.70
C ASP A 379 31.39 -11.30 16.96
N TYR A 380 30.54 -11.64 17.94
CA TYR A 380 30.32 -10.80 19.13
C TYR A 380 31.60 -10.54 19.96
N GLU A 381 32.52 -11.50 20.03
CA GLU A 381 33.78 -11.33 20.78
C GLU A 381 34.69 -10.28 20.15
N ASP A 382 34.75 -10.25 18.82
CA ASP A 382 35.52 -9.25 18.09
C ASP A 382 34.85 -7.87 18.18
N MET A 383 33.51 -7.83 18.17
CA MET A 383 32.75 -6.59 18.37
C MET A 383 33.05 -5.95 19.73
N LEU A 384 33.10 -6.74 20.81
CA LEU A 384 33.38 -6.23 22.16
C LEU A 384 34.82 -5.70 22.29
N LYS A 385 35.77 -6.23 21.52
CA LYS A 385 37.16 -5.72 21.46
C LYS A 385 37.25 -4.33 20.80
N TRP A 386 36.25 -3.90 20.02
CA TRP A 386 36.23 -2.56 19.42
C TRP A 386 35.85 -1.46 20.41
N SER A 387 35.42 -1.81 21.62
CA SER A 387 35.07 -0.83 22.66
C SER A 387 36.26 0.04 23.04
N LYS A 388 36.00 1.34 23.18
CA LYS A 388 36.99 2.32 23.68
C LYS A 388 37.44 2.03 25.12
N ASN A 389 36.51 1.53 25.94
CA ASN A 389 36.77 1.17 27.32
C ASN A 389 36.89 -0.35 27.34
N SER A 390 38.11 -0.91 27.46
CA SER A 390 38.34 -2.36 27.49
C SER A 390 37.32 -3.06 28.39
N MET A 391 36.33 -3.72 27.77
CA MET A 391 35.23 -4.33 28.51
C MET A 391 35.65 -5.73 28.93
N GLN A 392 35.40 -6.08 30.19
CA GLN A 392 35.54 -7.44 30.67
C GLN A 392 34.17 -8.06 30.85
N TRP A 393 34.01 -9.28 30.33
CA TRP A 393 32.84 -10.11 30.54
C TRP A 393 33.34 -11.53 30.87
N THR A 394 32.65 -12.21 31.77
CA THR A 394 32.98 -13.56 32.21
C THR A 394 32.01 -14.59 31.67
N THR A 395 30.80 -14.16 31.32
CA THR A 395 29.75 -15.01 30.76
C THR A 395 29.21 -14.45 29.46
N LYS A 396 28.72 -15.33 28.57
CA LYS A 396 28.00 -14.92 27.36
C LYS A 396 26.71 -14.13 27.68
N LYS A 397 26.07 -14.38 28.83
CA LYS A 397 24.91 -13.59 29.30
C LYS A 397 25.32 -12.13 29.57
N GLU A 398 26.46 -11.91 30.21
CA GLU A 398 27.02 -10.57 30.40
C GLU A 398 27.37 -9.91 29.06
N ALA A 399 28.00 -10.66 28.16
CA ALA A 399 28.29 -10.19 26.80
C ALA A 399 27.02 -9.74 26.07
N TYR A 400 25.96 -10.56 26.08
CA TYR A 400 24.67 -10.22 25.48
C TYR A 400 24.04 -8.97 26.10
N SER A 401 24.10 -8.85 27.44
CA SER A 401 23.59 -7.67 28.17
C SER A 401 24.33 -6.39 27.76
N ILE A 402 25.66 -6.43 27.71
CA ILE A 402 26.50 -5.31 27.25
C ILE A 402 26.13 -4.93 25.81
N MET A 403 26.04 -5.91 24.93
CA MET A 403 25.73 -5.72 23.51
C MET A 403 24.31 -5.16 23.29
N ARG A 404 23.32 -5.58 24.09
CA ARG A 404 21.96 -5.01 24.05
C ARG A 404 21.91 -3.59 24.59
N LYS A 405 22.67 -3.28 25.65
CA LYS A 405 22.78 -1.92 26.19
C LYS A 405 23.49 -0.98 25.21
N GLY A 406 24.45 -1.51 24.47
CA GLY A 406 25.25 -0.78 23.48
C GLY A 406 26.46 -0.08 24.07
N PHE A 407 27.42 0.24 23.21
CA PHE A 407 28.68 0.85 23.59
C PHE A 407 29.32 1.66 22.44
N LEU A 408 30.27 2.51 22.83
CA LEU A 408 31.04 3.37 21.93
C LEU A 408 32.23 2.63 21.32
N ILE A 409 32.40 2.80 20.00
CA ILE A 409 33.54 2.32 19.21
C ILE A 409 34.18 3.49 18.43
N ASN A 410 35.30 3.23 17.75
CA ASN A 410 36.04 4.20 16.91
C ASN A 410 36.21 5.56 17.62
N ASP A 411 36.94 5.55 18.73
CA ASP A 411 37.25 6.73 19.57
C ASP A 411 36.05 7.47 20.19
N GLY A 412 34.86 6.85 20.18
CA GLY A 412 33.65 7.43 20.74
C GLY A 412 32.78 8.15 19.73
N GLN A 413 33.01 7.87 18.44
CA GLN A 413 32.30 8.52 17.34
C GLN A 413 31.18 7.67 16.74
N GLU A 414 31.15 6.39 17.10
CA GLU A 414 30.22 5.40 16.59
C GLU A 414 29.66 4.58 17.76
N TRP A 415 28.42 4.13 17.63
CA TRP A 415 27.73 3.37 18.67
C TRP A 415 27.21 2.05 18.09
N LEU A 416 27.45 0.96 18.81
CA LEU A 416 27.08 -0.39 18.40
C LEU A 416 26.20 -1.03 19.48
N SER A 417 25.12 -1.69 19.06
CA SER A 417 24.23 -2.44 19.94
C SER A 417 23.55 -3.60 19.20
N LEU A 418 22.74 -4.41 19.90
CA LEU A 418 21.89 -5.44 19.31
C LEU A 418 20.41 -5.12 19.50
N ASP A 419 19.55 -5.57 18.58
CA ASP A 419 18.10 -5.59 18.74
C ASP A 419 17.61 -6.82 19.56
N LYS A 420 16.30 -6.95 19.74
CA LYS A 420 15.66 -8.07 20.46
C LYS A 420 15.89 -9.45 19.83
N ASN A 421 16.22 -9.47 18.55
CA ASN A 421 16.45 -10.65 17.73
C ASN A 421 17.95 -10.94 17.54
N GLY A 422 18.84 -10.18 18.19
CA GLY A 422 20.29 -10.38 18.06
C GLY A 422 20.91 -9.79 16.80
N LYS A 423 20.17 -8.98 16.05
CA LYS A 423 20.68 -8.27 14.86
C LYS A 423 21.38 -6.98 15.29
N LYS A 424 22.41 -6.59 14.54
CA LYS A 424 23.25 -5.43 14.87
C LYS A 424 22.48 -4.13 14.64
N CYS A 425 22.49 -3.23 15.61
CA CYS A 425 22.07 -1.84 15.48
C CYS A 425 23.32 -0.95 15.55
N TYR A 426 23.40 0.03 14.67
CA TYR A 426 24.57 0.89 14.52
C TYR A 426 24.15 2.35 14.52
N MET A 427 24.90 3.25 15.13
CA MET A 427 24.63 4.68 15.05
C MET A 427 25.91 5.46 14.81
N LEU A 428 25.86 6.34 13.82
CA LEU A 428 26.94 7.24 13.44
C LEU A 428 26.69 8.61 14.08
N SER A 429 27.66 9.13 14.83
CA SER A 429 27.58 10.48 15.38
C SER A 429 27.53 11.52 14.26
N ALA A 430 26.75 12.58 14.46
CA ALA A 430 26.73 13.73 13.56
C ALA A 430 28.15 14.35 13.38
N ARG A 431 29.07 14.15 14.34
CA ARG A 431 30.46 14.62 14.28
C ARG A 431 31.31 13.97 13.16
N VAL A 432 31.21 12.65 12.96
CA VAL A 432 32.00 11.90 11.94
C VAL A 432 31.64 12.34 10.54
N ALA A 433 30.41 12.82 10.39
CA ALA A 433 29.83 13.28 9.17
C ALA A 433 30.52 14.50 8.53
N GLY A 434 31.53 15.07 9.20
CA GLY A 434 32.40 16.13 8.69
C GLY A 434 33.88 15.77 8.57
N SER A 435 34.28 14.51 8.77
CA SER A 435 35.70 14.10 8.81
C SER A 435 36.22 13.47 7.50
N SER A 436 35.31 13.14 6.57
CA SER A 436 35.60 12.39 5.33
C SER A 436 35.63 13.24 4.05
N GLY A 437 35.64 14.58 4.17
CA GLY A 437 35.99 15.47 3.05
C GLY A 437 34.84 16.21 2.33
N VAL A 438 33.70 16.47 2.98
CA VAL A 438 32.63 17.34 2.44
C VAL A 438 32.19 18.39 3.47
N SER A 439 31.91 19.58 2.96
CA SER A 439 31.63 20.87 3.61
C SER A 439 30.69 20.80 4.83
N ARG A 440 31.20 21.12 6.03
CA ARG A 440 30.35 21.69 7.09
C ARG A 440 29.73 22.97 6.55
N SER A 441 28.42 23.13 6.64
CA SER A 441 27.85 24.47 6.52
C SER A 441 28.56 25.34 7.56
N VAL A 442 29.15 26.47 7.13
CA VAL A 442 30.09 27.31 7.89
C VAL A 442 29.56 27.77 9.27
N GLU A 443 28.28 27.59 9.55
CA GLU A 443 27.58 28.09 10.74
C GLU A 443 27.21 27.02 11.82
N SER A 444 27.50 25.72 11.67
CA SER A 444 27.11 24.70 12.69
C SER A 444 28.12 24.57 13.85
N VAL A 445 27.65 24.41 15.09
CA VAL A 445 28.48 24.37 16.31
C VAL A 445 28.34 23.03 17.05
N MET A 446 29.44 22.47 17.57
CA MET A 446 29.40 21.32 18.47
C MET A 446 29.07 21.78 19.89
N LEU A 447 28.08 21.14 20.52
CA LEU A 447 27.69 21.42 21.89
C LEU A 447 27.88 20.19 22.79
N PRO A 448 28.36 20.36 24.03
CA PRO A 448 28.26 19.33 25.06
C PRO A 448 26.78 19.07 25.38
N VAL A 449 26.34 17.83 25.23
CA VAL A 449 24.96 17.41 25.53
C VAL A 449 25.06 16.16 26.40
N PRO A 450 24.92 16.28 27.74
CA PRO A 450 25.10 15.14 28.64
C PRO A 450 24.16 13.97 28.38
N GLU A 451 22.97 14.23 27.81
CA GLU A 451 22.00 13.19 27.46
C GLU A 451 22.28 12.53 26.09
N SER A 452 23.31 12.99 25.35
CA SER A 452 23.76 12.35 24.10
C SER A 452 24.58 11.10 24.42
N ARG A 453 24.39 10.04 23.64
CA ARG A 453 25.23 8.82 23.67
C ARG A 453 26.70 9.12 23.40
N PHE A 454 26.99 10.20 22.67
CA PHE A 454 28.33 10.66 22.33
C PHE A 454 28.86 11.75 23.29
N GLY A 455 28.04 12.23 24.23
CA GLY A 455 28.34 13.36 25.13
C GLY A 455 28.33 14.73 24.46
N GLU A 456 28.14 14.77 23.14
CA GLU A 456 28.08 15.98 22.32
C GLU A 456 27.08 15.80 21.17
N ALA A 457 26.63 16.92 20.58
CA ALA A 457 25.75 16.95 19.42
C ALA A 457 26.01 18.20 18.57
N ILE A 458 25.50 18.23 17.34
CA ILE A 458 25.61 19.39 16.44
C ILE A 458 24.38 20.29 16.58
N GLU A 459 24.57 21.57 16.89
CA GLU A 459 23.56 22.61 16.69
C GLU A 459 23.68 23.19 15.27
N CYS A 460 22.57 23.16 14.52
CA CYS A 460 22.50 23.68 13.17
C CYS A 460 22.12 25.18 13.20
N HIS A 461 22.77 25.96 12.34
CA HIS A 461 22.40 27.37 12.09
C HIS A 461 22.25 27.70 10.59
N SER A 462 22.52 26.73 9.71
CA SER A 462 22.37 26.85 8.26
C SER A 462 20.98 26.40 7.77
N TRP A 463 20.65 26.69 6.51
CA TRP A 463 19.43 26.20 5.83
C TRP A 463 19.59 24.80 5.23
N GLU A 464 20.79 24.22 5.35
CA GLU A 464 21.15 22.86 4.91
C GLU A 464 22.02 22.15 5.95
N LEU A 465 21.95 20.81 5.97
CA LEU A 465 22.78 19.93 6.80
C LEU A 465 23.23 18.73 5.96
N SER A 466 24.54 18.48 5.88
CA SER A 466 25.09 17.27 5.25
C SER A 466 25.68 16.34 6.31
N ILE A 467 25.40 15.05 6.20
CA ILE A 467 25.95 13.99 7.02
C ILE A 467 26.52 12.92 6.08
N ASP A 468 27.85 12.89 5.94
CA ASP A 468 28.56 12.00 5.03
C ASP A 468 29.37 10.94 5.77
N GLY A 469 29.17 9.66 5.47
CA GLY A 469 29.81 8.58 6.21
C GLY A 469 29.95 7.29 5.43
N TYR A 470 30.79 6.38 5.95
CA TYR A 470 30.97 5.04 5.41
C TYR A 470 30.57 4.02 6.47
N ILE A 471 29.55 3.22 6.18
CA ILE A 471 29.13 2.13 7.06
C ILE A 471 29.90 0.88 6.62
N LYS A 472 30.80 0.39 7.47
CA LYS A 472 31.50 -0.88 7.23
C LYS A 472 30.52 -2.04 7.43
N LEU A 473 30.49 -3.00 6.52
CA LEU A 473 29.52 -4.11 6.61
C LEU A 473 29.67 -4.96 7.87
N GLN A 474 30.87 -5.03 8.47
CA GLN A 474 31.06 -5.73 9.75
C GLN A 474 30.22 -5.14 10.90
N LEU A 475 29.76 -3.89 10.77
CA LEU A 475 28.93 -3.19 11.76
C LEU A 475 27.43 -3.43 11.56
N VAL A 476 27.02 -4.11 10.48
CA VAL A 476 25.63 -4.46 10.18
C VAL A 476 25.47 -5.96 9.96
N SER A 477 24.28 -6.50 10.25
CA SER A 477 23.95 -7.90 9.97
C SER A 477 23.79 -8.12 8.47
N SER A 478 24.28 -9.24 7.95
CA SER A 478 24.21 -9.57 6.53
C SER A 478 22.79 -9.93 6.07
N GLN A 479 22.49 -9.69 4.79
CA GLN A 479 21.18 -9.97 4.16
C GLN A 479 19.98 -9.36 4.88
N THR A 480 20.21 -8.30 5.64
CA THR A 480 19.23 -7.68 6.52
C THR A 480 18.86 -6.31 5.95
N THR A 481 17.57 -5.99 5.94
CA THR A 481 17.11 -4.64 5.61
C THR A 481 17.22 -3.76 6.84
N TYR A 482 17.75 -2.56 6.64
CA TYR A 482 17.96 -1.55 7.66
C TYR A 482 17.12 -0.32 7.34
N ALA A 483 16.47 0.23 8.36
CA ALA A 483 15.94 1.57 8.37
C ALA A 483 16.93 2.51 9.07
N SER A 484 17.12 3.68 8.49
CA SER A 484 17.98 4.74 9.00
C SER A 484 17.11 5.83 9.61
N TYR A 485 17.45 6.28 10.83
CA TYR A 485 16.70 7.25 11.61
C TYR A 485 17.58 8.44 11.94
N LEU A 486 17.12 9.65 11.64
CA LEU A 486 17.75 10.87 12.12
C LEU A 486 17.35 11.08 13.57
N ILE A 487 18.33 11.25 14.47
CA ILE A 487 18.08 11.49 15.90
C ILE A 487 18.37 12.96 16.22
N TYR A 488 17.36 13.67 16.73
CA TYR A 488 17.40 15.13 16.84
C TYR A 488 16.58 15.69 18.02
N LYS A 489 16.80 16.96 18.35
CA LYS A 489 15.97 17.78 19.25
C LYS A 489 15.62 19.09 18.57
N LEU A 490 14.40 19.56 18.80
CA LEU A 490 13.90 20.83 18.26
C LEU A 490 14.08 21.97 19.27
N PRO A 491 14.27 23.22 18.80
CA PRO A 491 14.23 24.39 19.65
C PRO A 491 12.82 24.63 20.23
N LYS A 492 12.73 25.50 21.24
CA LYS A 492 11.44 25.89 21.83
C LYS A 492 10.49 26.55 20.82
N ASP A 493 11.04 27.39 19.94
CA ASP A 493 10.31 27.97 18.81
C ASP A 493 10.45 27.06 17.59
N GLN A 494 9.36 26.39 17.23
CA GLN A 494 9.32 25.41 16.14
C GLN A 494 8.76 26.00 14.84
N SER A 495 8.47 27.30 14.80
CA SER A 495 7.86 27.95 13.63
C SER A 495 8.73 27.87 12.36
N GLU A 496 10.04 27.60 12.51
CA GLU A 496 10.95 27.39 11.39
C GLU A 496 10.88 25.97 10.77
N PHE A 497 10.24 25.01 11.44
CA PHE A 497 10.21 23.59 11.08
C PHE A 497 8.83 23.08 10.59
N GLU A 498 7.90 24.01 10.33
CA GLU A 498 6.55 23.70 9.83
C GLU A 498 6.54 23.17 8.39
N ALA A 499 7.58 23.46 7.61
CA ALA A 499 7.70 23.03 6.23
C ALA A 499 8.48 21.70 6.12
N PRO A 500 8.20 20.88 5.10
CA PRO A 500 8.91 19.64 4.91
C PRO A 500 10.39 19.92 4.60
N ILE A 501 11.22 18.95 4.94
CA ILE A 501 12.65 18.96 4.71
C ILE A 501 12.96 17.93 3.64
N LEU A 502 13.62 18.40 2.58
CA LEU A 502 14.11 17.52 1.52
C LEU A 502 15.32 16.77 2.04
N VAL A 503 15.26 15.45 1.97
CA VAL A 503 16.35 14.53 2.28
C VAL A 503 16.84 13.91 0.99
N LYS A 504 18.14 14.01 0.70
CA LYS A 504 18.78 13.30 -0.42
C LYS A 504 19.78 12.30 0.12
N TYR A 505 19.71 11.06 -0.35
CA TYR A 505 20.60 9.96 0.06
C TYR A 505 21.48 9.42 -1.09
N LYS A 506 21.15 9.75 -2.34
CA LYS A 506 21.96 9.56 -3.55
C LYS A 506 21.71 10.69 -4.54
N VAL A 507 22.47 10.76 -5.63
CA VAL A 507 22.33 11.78 -6.69
C VAL A 507 20.89 11.87 -7.23
N TYR A 508 20.18 10.75 -7.33
CA TYR A 508 18.84 10.67 -7.91
C TYR A 508 17.73 10.28 -6.93
N ASP A 509 18.07 9.94 -5.68
CA ASP A 509 17.09 9.47 -4.73
C ASP A 509 16.90 10.48 -3.59
N SER A 510 15.65 10.86 -3.36
CA SER A 510 15.25 11.80 -2.31
C SER A 510 13.96 11.38 -1.63
N CYS A 511 13.67 11.97 -0.48
CA CYS A 511 12.36 11.93 0.15
C CYS A 511 12.11 13.26 0.89
N TYR A 512 10.88 13.47 1.35
CA TYR A 512 10.55 14.56 2.26
C TYR A 512 10.26 13.98 3.64
N ILE A 513 10.66 14.71 4.67
CA ILE A 513 10.35 14.43 6.09
C ILE A 513 9.81 15.70 6.76
N TYR A 514 9.18 15.56 7.92
CA TYR A 514 8.97 16.67 8.84
C TYR A 514 9.84 16.47 10.09
N LEU A 515 10.29 17.58 10.67
CA LEU A 515 10.94 17.59 11.97
C LEU A 515 10.02 18.34 12.95
N VAL A 516 8.88 17.74 13.25
CA VAL A 516 7.87 18.29 14.17
C VAL A 516 7.67 17.33 15.33
N ASN A 517 7.32 17.85 16.50
CA ASN A 517 6.93 16.98 17.61
C ASN A 517 5.54 16.37 17.29
N PRO A 518 5.33 15.05 17.49
CA PRO A 518 4.04 14.38 17.25
C PRO A 518 2.85 15.02 17.99
N GLN A 519 3.11 15.83 19.03
CA GLN A 519 2.12 16.56 19.78
C GLN A 519 1.89 18.01 19.30
N THR A 520 2.68 18.56 18.37
CA THR A 520 2.54 19.97 17.93
C THR A 520 1.45 20.08 16.86
N PRO A 521 0.24 20.57 17.19
CA PRO A 521 -0.79 20.87 16.21
C PRO A 521 -0.50 22.27 15.68
N ILE A 522 -0.08 22.38 14.42
CA ILE A 522 -0.17 23.64 13.68
C ILE A 522 -1.62 23.64 13.15
N ILE A 523 -2.65 24.29 13.72
CA ILE A 523 -2.77 25.62 14.37
C ILE A 523 -3.77 25.57 15.57
N ARG A 524 -3.67 26.60 16.43
CA ARG A 524 -4.35 26.92 17.69
C ARG A 524 -5.90 26.79 17.71
N PRO A 525 -6.50 26.53 18.90
CA PRO A 525 -7.92 26.16 19.08
C PRO A 525 -8.91 27.35 19.01
N ASN A 526 -10.16 27.01 18.67
CA ASN A 526 -11.43 27.78 18.54
C ASN A 526 -11.78 28.04 17.06
N ALA A 527 -12.82 27.45 16.45
CA ALA A 527 -14.13 27.06 16.99
C ALA A 527 -14.49 25.58 16.74
N ASP A 528 -14.73 24.87 17.83
CA ASP A 528 -15.77 23.85 18.02
C ASP A 528 -15.82 22.60 17.11
N GLN A 529 -14.65 22.07 16.67
CA GLN A 529 -14.30 20.63 16.62
C GLN A 529 -13.15 20.36 15.61
N ASN A 530 -12.02 21.03 15.82
CA ASN A 530 -10.79 20.82 15.07
C ASN A 530 -9.99 19.64 15.65
N THR A 531 -9.92 18.52 14.94
CA THR A 531 -8.91 17.48 15.20
C THR A 531 -8.32 16.94 13.91
N HIS A 532 -7.04 17.29 13.74
CA HIS A 532 -6.01 16.73 12.85
C HIS A 532 -5.73 17.48 11.53
N ASN A 533 -4.44 17.79 11.35
CA ASN A 533 -3.80 18.28 10.13
C ASN A 533 -2.59 17.35 9.90
N PRO A 534 -2.09 17.24 8.66
CA PRO A 534 -2.01 16.00 7.91
C PRO A 534 -0.89 15.04 8.38
N LEU A 535 -1.26 13.87 8.89
CA LEU A 535 -0.35 12.72 9.08
C LEU A 535 -0.77 11.49 8.26
N ASN A 536 -1.33 11.67 7.07
CA ASN A 536 -1.07 10.70 5.99
C ASN A 536 -0.49 11.44 4.80
N MET A 537 0.77 11.79 5.01
CA MET A 537 1.59 12.34 3.99
C MET A 537 1.90 11.27 2.96
N PRO A 538 1.80 11.61 1.69
CA PRO A 538 2.13 10.69 0.65
C PRO A 538 3.64 10.50 0.54
N LYS A 539 4.11 9.25 0.48
CA LYS A 539 5.53 8.86 0.39
C LYS A 539 6.51 9.74 1.23
N ILE A 540 6.05 10.27 2.36
CA ILE A 540 6.96 10.84 3.36
C ILE A 540 7.56 9.67 4.12
N LYS A 541 8.89 9.68 4.25
CA LYS A 541 9.59 8.61 4.93
C LYS A 541 9.47 8.87 6.43
N GLY A 542 8.76 8.00 7.15
CA GLY A 542 8.63 8.00 8.60
C GLY A 542 7.77 9.13 9.21
N VAL A 543 7.16 8.83 10.36
CA VAL A 543 6.53 9.84 11.23
C VAL A 543 7.51 10.17 12.35
N PRO A 544 7.74 11.45 12.70
CA PRO A 544 8.51 11.81 13.87
C PRO A 544 7.96 11.20 15.16
N GLN A 545 8.84 10.58 15.96
CA GLN A 545 8.48 9.95 17.21
C GLN A 545 9.37 10.45 18.34
N GLN A 546 8.77 10.65 19.51
CA GLN A 546 9.51 10.97 20.72
C GLN A 546 9.99 9.68 21.36
N ARG A 547 11.29 9.65 21.70
CA ARG A 547 11.95 8.52 22.35
C ARG A 547 11.89 8.66 23.87
N ASN A 548 12.03 7.53 24.56
CA ASN A 548 12.06 7.47 26.03
C ASN A 548 13.28 8.20 26.64
N ASP A 549 14.34 8.42 25.86
CA ASP A 549 15.53 9.18 26.25
C ASP A 549 15.39 10.70 26.02
N GLY A 550 14.21 11.16 25.59
CA GLY A 550 13.90 12.57 25.36
C GLY A 550 14.39 13.13 24.01
N TRP A 551 14.98 12.30 23.15
CA TRP A 551 15.28 12.65 21.76
C TRP A 551 14.07 12.40 20.84
N MET A 552 14.08 13.04 19.68
CA MET A 552 13.17 12.76 18.58
C MET A 552 13.86 11.86 17.55
N GLU A 553 13.09 11.01 16.88
CA GLU A 553 13.55 10.26 15.73
C GLU A 553 12.59 10.35 14.54
N VAL A 554 13.13 10.28 13.33
CA VAL A 554 12.33 10.13 12.10
C VAL A 554 13.09 9.25 11.12
N GLN A 555 12.38 8.32 10.47
CA GLN A 555 12.98 7.44 9.48
C GLN A 555 13.30 8.24 8.21
N ILE A 556 14.54 8.19 7.73
CA ILE A 556 15.00 8.99 6.59
C ILE A 556 15.41 8.14 5.38
N TRP A 557 15.80 6.88 5.59
CA TRP A 557 16.30 6.04 4.51
C TRP A 557 16.17 4.55 4.83
N GLU A 558 16.24 3.69 3.82
CA GLU A 558 16.31 2.23 3.97
C GLU A 558 17.28 1.65 2.95
N PHE A 559 18.01 0.63 3.37
CA PHE A 559 18.90 -0.12 2.49
C PHE A 559 18.95 -1.59 2.91
N ARG A 560 19.38 -2.46 1.99
CA ARG A 560 19.61 -3.87 2.27
C ARG A 560 21.10 -4.17 2.27
N SER A 561 21.61 -4.80 3.32
CA SER A 561 22.99 -5.25 3.36
C SER A 561 23.19 -6.45 2.40
N ALA A 562 24.06 -6.29 1.40
CA ALA A 562 24.42 -7.34 0.45
C ALA A 562 25.65 -8.12 0.94
N ARG A 563 25.83 -9.37 0.46
CA ARG A 563 27.02 -10.19 0.80
C ARG A 563 28.32 -9.69 0.16
N THR A 564 28.25 -8.89 -0.90
CA THR A 564 29.38 -8.61 -1.81
C THR A 564 29.91 -7.16 -1.79
N ALA A 565 29.24 -6.25 -1.08
CA ALA A 565 29.81 -4.90 -0.88
C ALA A 565 30.91 -4.97 0.19
N GLU A 566 31.75 -3.94 0.33
CA GLU A 566 32.68 -3.80 1.47
C GLU A 566 32.25 -2.68 2.43
N THR A 567 31.70 -1.60 1.87
CA THR A 567 31.19 -0.44 2.60
C THR A 567 29.90 0.08 1.95
N ILE A 568 29.06 0.75 2.75
CA ILE A 568 27.87 1.46 2.29
C ILE A 568 28.15 2.95 2.46
N LEU A 569 28.13 3.70 1.35
CA LEU A 569 28.24 5.16 1.38
C LEU A 569 26.91 5.75 1.84
N LEU A 570 26.97 6.50 2.94
CA LEU A 570 25.90 7.36 3.42
C LEU A 570 26.22 8.79 2.97
N HIS A 571 25.39 9.37 2.11
CA HIS A 571 25.44 10.79 1.77
C HIS A 571 24.08 11.39 2.09
N LEU A 572 23.90 11.88 3.30
CA LEU A 572 22.62 12.42 3.76
C LEU A 572 22.64 13.94 3.68
N TYR A 573 21.88 14.52 2.75
CA TYR A 573 21.75 15.97 2.61
C TYR A 573 20.32 16.41 2.93
N LEU A 574 20.16 17.27 3.92
CA LEU A 574 18.91 17.87 4.34
C LEU A 574 18.85 19.34 3.90
N LYS A 575 17.72 19.76 3.34
CA LYS A 575 17.47 21.14 2.94
C LYS A 575 16.06 21.59 3.29
N SER A 576 15.94 22.76 3.90
CA SER A 576 14.64 23.36 4.23
C SER A 576 13.86 23.74 2.96
N CYS A 577 12.63 23.26 2.84
CA CYS A 577 11.75 23.64 1.73
C CYS A 577 11.03 24.98 1.96
N ALA A 578 11.23 25.68 3.07
CA ALA A 578 10.67 27.02 3.30
C ALA A 578 11.72 28.14 3.25
N THR A 579 12.96 27.84 2.84
CA THR A 579 14.09 28.78 2.87
C THR A 579 14.41 29.35 4.27
N LYS A 580 13.91 28.71 5.33
CA LYS A 580 14.23 29.04 6.73
C LYS A 580 15.49 28.28 7.17
N LYS A 581 16.25 28.86 8.11
CA LYS A 581 17.43 28.22 8.70
C LYS A 581 16.99 27.08 9.63
N PHE A 582 17.86 26.12 9.89
CA PHE A 582 17.67 25.08 10.90
C PHE A 582 18.10 25.57 12.29
N LYS A 583 17.85 26.84 12.61
CA LYS A 583 18.41 27.48 13.80
C LYS A 583 17.93 26.74 15.06
N GLY A 584 18.88 26.25 15.86
CA GLY A 584 18.58 25.55 17.10
C GLY A 584 18.16 24.08 16.95
N LEU A 585 18.19 23.52 15.74
CA LEU A 585 18.08 22.08 15.53
C LEU A 585 19.33 21.40 16.06
N ILE A 586 19.17 20.52 17.03
CA ILE A 586 20.27 19.74 17.60
C ILE A 586 20.20 18.33 17.02
N VAL A 587 21.28 17.85 16.40
CA VAL A 587 21.36 16.52 15.78
C VAL A 587 22.42 15.68 16.48
N GLU A 588 22.01 14.52 16.99
CA GLU A 588 22.91 13.57 17.63
C GLU A 588 23.63 12.70 16.61
N GLY A 589 22.90 12.22 15.60
CA GLY A 589 23.44 11.34 14.58
C GLY A 589 22.38 10.61 13.77
N VAL A 590 22.82 9.55 13.08
CA VAL A 590 21.95 8.67 12.30
C VAL A 590 22.04 7.24 12.84
N GLU A 591 20.91 6.69 13.28
CA GLU A 591 20.78 5.34 13.83
C GLU A 591 20.20 4.37 12.80
N PHE A 592 20.80 3.19 12.67
CA PHE A 592 20.47 2.15 11.72
C PHE A 592 19.93 0.93 12.46
N ARG A 593 18.65 0.62 12.24
CA ARG A 593 17.95 -0.48 12.89
C ARG A 593 17.47 -1.51 11.86
N PRO A 594 17.65 -2.82 12.12
CA PRO A 594 17.06 -3.90 11.33
C PRO A 594 15.53 -3.76 11.23
N THR A 595 14.96 -4.13 10.09
CA THR A 595 13.50 -4.16 9.86
C THR A 595 13.06 -5.53 9.39
N ASP A 596 11.92 -6.01 9.92
CA ASP A 596 11.32 -7.26 9.47
C ASP A 596 10.69 -7.11 8.07
N THR A 597 11.35 -7.65 7.05
CA THR A 597 10.91 -7.60 5.65
C THR A 597 9.61 -8.35 5.35
N ASN A 598 9.00 -9.02 6.33
CA ASN A 598 7.71 -9.70 6.13
C ASN A 598 6.51 -8.73 6.07
N LYS A 599 6.68 -7.43 6.32
CA LYS A 599 5.58 -6.44 6.23
C LYS A 599 5.30 -5.90 4.83
N LEU A 600 6.19 -6.07 3.84
CA LEU A 600 6.06 -5.45 2.51
C LEU A 600 5.76 -6.42 1.35
N PHE A 601 5.70 -7.72 1.60
CA PHE A 601 5.27 -8.74 0.64
C PHE A 601 3.93 -9.39 1.03
N GLY A 602 3.01 -8.59 1.60
CA GLY A 602 1.67 -9.02 1.98
C GLY A 602 0.69 -9.20 0.82
N GLU A 603 1.02 -8.74 -0.39
CA GLU A 603 0.05 -8.68 -1.50
C GLU A 603 -0.08 -9.97 -2.32
N ALA A 604 0.70 -11.02 -2.03
CA ALA A 604 0.53 -12.35 -2.65
C ALA A 604 -0.10 -13.40 -1.70
N GLY A 605 -0.33 -13.03 -0.43
CA GLY A 605 -0.86 -13.94 0.60
C GLY A 605 -2.38 -14.07 0.61
N ASN A 606 -3.09 -13.04 0.14
CA ASN A 606 -4.56 -13.01 0.18
C ASN A 606 -5.25 -13.86 -0.89
N LEU A 607 -4.57 -14.26 -1.96
CA LEU A 607 -5.13 -15.24 -2.91
C LEU A 607 -5.17 -16.68 -2.36
N LYS A 608 -4.37 -16.98 -1.33
CA LYS A 608 -4.24 -18.35 -0.79
C LYS A 608 -5.28 -18.72 0.26
N GLN A 609 -5.83 -17.74 0.98
CA GLN A 609 -6.86 -17.98 2.00
C GLN A 609 -8.29 -17.95 1.44
N HIS A 610 -8.48 -17.39 0.25
CA HIS A 610 -9.82 -17.03 -0.24
C HIS A 610 -10.35 -17.94 -1.37
N MET A 611 -9.53 -18.83 -1.92
CA MET A 611 -10.04 -20.01 -2.67
C MET A 611 -10.83 -21.00 -1.79
N GLN A 612 -10.91 -20.77 -0.47
CA GLN A 612 -11.61 -21.63 0.49
C GLN A 612 -13.14 -21.58 0.34
N ALA A 613 -13.75 -20.48 -0.08
CA ALA A 613 -15.22 -20.41 -0.19
C ALA A 613 -15.75 -21.15 -1.43
N LEU A 614 -14.94 -21.26 -2.49
CA LEU A 614 -15.28 -21.98 -3.72
C LEU A 614 -14.98 -23.49 -3.66
N ILE A 615 -14.23 -23.94 -2.65
CA ILE A 615 -13.95 -25.36 -2.39
C ILE A 615 -14.91 -25.93 -1.32
N CYS A 616 -15.66 -25.06 -0.63
CA CYS A 616 -16.72 -25.42 0.31
C CYS A 616 -18.14 -25.35 -0.29
N LEU A 617 -18.25 -25.06 -1.59
CA LEU A 617 -19.39 -25.43 -2.44
C LEU A 617 -19.10 -26.79 -3.06
#